data_AF-A0A9D7J759-F1
#
_entry.id   AF-A0A9D7J759-F1
#
_cell.length_a   1.000
_cell.length_b   1.000
_cell.length_c   1.000
_cell.angle_alpha   90.00
_cell.angle_beta   90.00
_cell.angle_gamma   90.00
#
_symmetry.space_group_name_H-M   'P 1'
#
loop_
_entity.id
_entity.type
_entity.pdbx_description
1 polymer ?
#
loop_
_entity_poly.entity_id
_entity_poly.type
_entity_poly.pdbx_seq_one_letter_code
_entity_poly.pdbx_strand_id
1 'polypeptide(L)'
;MNHICAVCRQPQSARRHLTYVYTACGLANAILNNVEVRTCGCGDAVVIPDVDGLHQAIAAALLMTAGPLNPAEIAYLRKFVDGLVAGDVDITPPIQLRCDAGRWHTVD
;
A
#
# COMPACT_ATOMS: atom_id res chain seq x y z
N MET A 1 -9.42 -20.27 -8.98
CA MET A 1 -9.91 -19.34 -10.02
C MET A 1 -8.78 -19.06 -10.99
N ASN A 2 -9.02 -19.12 -12.30
CA ASN A 2 -8.08 -18.62 -13.30
C ASN A 2 -8.34 -17.12 -13.51
N HIS A 3 -7.34 -16.28 -13.28
CA HIS A 3 -7.43 -14.85 -13.57
C HIS A 3 -7.10 -14.63 -15.05
N ILE A 4 -7.88 -13.80 -15.75
CA ILE A 4 -7.71 -13.51 -17.18
C ILE A 4 -7.23 -12.08 -17.35
N CYS A 5 -6.25 -11.88 -18.24
CA CYS A 5 -5.72 -10.56 -18.51
C CYS A 5 -6.71 -9.69 -19.29
N ALA A 6 -6.99 -8.49 -18.79
CA ALA A 6 -7.88 -7.54 -19.47
C ALA A 6 -7.32 -7.03 -20.83
N VAL A 7 -5.99 -7.03 -21.00
CA VAL A 7 -5.33 -6.53 -22.22
C VAL A 7 -5.26 -7.61 -23.30
N CYS A 8 -4.69 -8.77 -22.97
CA CYS A 8 -4.37 -9.79 -23.96
C CYS A 8 -5.21 -11.08 -23.85
N ARG A 9 -6.16 -11.13 -22.89
CA ARG A 9 -7.10 -12.25 -22.66
C ARG A 9 -6.45 -13.62 -22.42
N GLN A 10 -5.14 -13.65 -22.15
CA GLN A 10 -4.41 -14.85 -21.76
C GLN A 10 -4.57 -15.13 -20.24
N PRO A 11 -4.40 -16.39 -19.80
CA PRO A 11 -4.36 -16.72 -18.38
C PRO A 11 -3.24 -15.95 -17.66
N GLN A 12 -3.56 -15.39 -16.51
CA GLN A 12 -2.61 -14.74 -15.62
C GLN A 12 -2.25 -15.69 -14.48
N SER A 13 -0.97 -15.74 -14.13
CA SER A 13 -0.55 -16.38 -12.90
C SER A 13 -0.72 -15.39 -11.74
N ALA A 14 -1.51 -15.75 -10.74
CA ALA A 14 -1.58 -15.02 -9.49
C ALA A 14 -0.52 -15.55 -8.53
N ARG A 15 0.37 -14.67 -8.09
CA ARG A 15 1.35 -14.94 -7.03
C ARG A 15 1.15 -13.92 -5.93
N ARG A 16 1.03 -14.38 -4.69
CA ARG A 16 1.15 -13.47 -3.55
C ARG A 16 2.61 -13.12 -3.36
N HIS A 17 2.92 -11.83 -3.40
CA HIS A 17 4.22 -11.34 -2.98
C HIS A 17 4.16 -11.04 -1.49
N LEU A 18 5.14 -11.57 -0.78
CA LEU A 18 5.36 -11.24 0.62
C LEU A 18 5.72 -9.76 0.80
N THR A 19 6.32 -9.11 -0.21
CA THR A 19 6.81 -7.73 -0.12
C THR A 19 6.77 -7.05 -1.50
N TYR A 20 6.13 -5.89 -1.61
CA TYR A 20 6.00 -5.07 -2.83
C TYR A 20 6.22 -3.59 -2.51
N VAL A 21 7.03 -2.89 -3.32
CA VAL A 21 7.30 -1.46 -3.14
C VAL A 21 6.23 -0.64 -3.86
N TYR A 22 5.45 0.12 -3.11
CA TYR A 22 4.35 0.92 -3.62
C TYR A 22 4.75 2.37 -3.86
N THR A 23 5.22 2.65 -5.08
CA THR A 23 5.70 3.98 -5.48
C THR A 23 4.60 4.94 -5.92
N ALA A 24 3.38 4.45 -6.19
CA ALA A 24 2.28 5.26 -6.72
C ALA A 24 1.77 6.33 -5.74
N CYS A 25 2.04 6.16 -4.43
CA CYS A 25 1.69 7.14 -3.40
C CYS A 25 2.67 8.33 -3.30
N GLY A 26 3.81 8.26 -4.00
CA GLY A 26 4.85 9.30 -3.94
C GLY A 26 5.77 9.24 -2.72
N LEU A 27 5.66 8.21 -1.89
CA LEU A 27 6.60 7.92 -0.80
C LEU A 27 7.64 6.90 -1.27
N ALA A 28 8.92 7.13 -0.93
CA ALA A 28 10.02 6.28 -1.39
C ALA A 28 10.05 4.90 -0.72
N ASN A 29 9.50 4.78 0.49
CA ASN A 29 9.65 3.60 1.36
C ASN A 29 8.31 2.96 1.78
N ALA A 30 7.25 3.13 0.98
CA ALA A 30 5.98 2.45 1.24
C ALA A 30 6.05 1.00 0.75
N ILE A 31 6.10 0.05 1.69
CA ILE A 31 6.17 -1.38 1.37
C ILE A 31 4.87 -2.05 1.78
N LEU A 32 4.23 -2.70 0.82
CA LEU A 32 3.04 -3.52 0.97
C LEU A 32 3.43 -4.98 1.12
N ASN A 33 2.98 -5.64 2.17
CA ASN A 33 3.18 -7.08 2.35
C ASN A 33 1.89 -7.86 2.07
N ASN A 34 2.04 -9.12 1.65
CA ASN A 34 0.93 -10.03 1.32
C ASN A 34 -0.01 -9.50 0.22
N VAL A 35 0.54 -8.84 -0.80
CA VAL A 35 -0.24 -8.38 -1.96
C VAL A 35 -0.33 -9.45 -3.04
N GLU A 36 -1.50 -9.58 -3.65
CA GLU A 36 -1.66 -10.41 -4.85
C GLU A 36 -1.11 -9.65 -6.06
N VAL A 37 -0.11 -10.25 -6.72
CA VAL A 37 0.43 -9.78 -7.99
C VAL A 37 0.00 -10.74 -9.07
N ARG A 38 -0.63 -10.21 -10.12
CA ARG A 38 -1.03 -10.94 -11.31
C ARG A 38 -0.03 -10.65 -12.40
N THR A 39 0.72 -11.68 -12.77
CA THR A 39 1.72 -11.59 -13.84
C THR A 39 1.14 -12.10 -15.14
N CYS A 40 1.36 -11.32 -16.20
CA CYS A 40 1.03 -11.64 -17.57
C CYS A 40 2.19 -11.23 -18.48
N GLY A 41 2.34 -11.85 -19.66
CA GLY A 41 3.31 -11.38 -20.67
C GLY A 41 3.10 -9.93 -21.16
N CYS A 42 1.99 -9.31 -20.73
CA CYS A 42 1.58 -7.95 -21.05
C CYS A 42 1.98 -6.95 -19.94
N GLY A 43 2.47 -7.45 -18.80
CA GLY A 43 2.84 -6.68 -17.62
C GLY A 43 2.36 -7.32 -16.33
N ASP A 44 2.93 -6.85 -15.22
CA ASP A 44 2.52 -7.19 -13.86
C ASP A 44 1.46 -6.20 -13.36
N ALA A 45 0.41 -6.71 -12.71
CA ALA A 45 -0.62 -5.92 -12.07
C ALA A 45 -0.71 -6.28 -10.59
N VAL A 46 -0.63 -5.27 -9.72
CA VAL A 46 -0.87 -5.46 -8.28
C VAL A 46 -2.34 -5.28 -8.00
N VAL A 47 -2.91 -6.22 -7.26
CA VAL A 47 -4.30 -6.17 -6.81
C VAL A 47 -4.33 -5.49 -5.44
N ILE A 48 -4.84 -4.26 -5.42
CA ILE A 48 -5.13 -3.51 -4.19
C ILE A 48 -6.64 -3.37 -4.12
N PRO A 49 -7.32 -4.06 -3.19
CA PRO A 49 -8.78 -4.10 -3.13
C PRO A 49 -9.40 -2.76 -2.73
N ASP A 50 -8.71 -1.99 -1.90
CA ASP A 50 -9.11 -0.68 -1.42
C ASP A 50 -7.90 0.27 -1.42
N VAL A 51 -7.83 1.12 -2.44
CA VAL A 51 -6.73 2.07 -2.61
C VAL A 51 -6.90 3.28 -1.67
N ASP A 52 -8.13 3.69 -1.41
CA ASP A 52 -8.41 4.85 -0.56
C ASP A 52 -8.14 4.50 0.91
N GLY A 53 -8.63 3.35 1.37
CA GLY A 53 -8.31 2.81 2.69
C GLY A 53 -6.82 2.54 2.88
N LEU A 54 -6.11 2.09 1.83
CA LEU A 54 -4.65 1.98 1.88
C LEU A 54 -3.98 3.34 2.13
N HIS A 55 -4.38 4.38 1.42
CA HIS A 55 -3.81 5.71 1.62
C HIS A 55 -4.15 6.29 3.01
N GLN A 56 -5.36 6.08 3.50
CA GLN A 56 -5.74 6.44 4.86
C GLN A 56 -4.90 5.70 5.91
N ALA A 57 -4.66 4.40 5.73
CA ALA A 57 -3.81 3.61 6.61
C ALA A 57 -2.34 4.10 6.59
N ILE A 58 -1.82 4.49 5.42
CA ILE A 58 -0.48 5.09 5.31
C ILE A 58 -0.43 6.45 6.01
N ALA A 59 -1.48 7.28 5.91
CA ALA A 59 -1.56 8.56 6.60
C ALA A 59 -1.70 8.40 8.12
N ALA A 60 -2.54 7.48 8.56
CA ALA A 60 -2.78 7.14 9.96
C ALA A 60 -1.54 6.51 10.60
N ALA A 61 -0.84 5.64 9.84
CA ALA A 61 0.54 5.30 10.12
C ALA A 61 1.27 6.63 10.26
N LEU A 62 1.53 7.42 9.20
CA LEU A 62 2.32 8.66 9.19
C LEU A 62 2.22 9.61 10.40
N LEU A 63 1.09 9.67 11.08
CA LEU A 63 0.87 10.44 12.31
C LEU A 63 1.38 9.79 13.61
N MET A 64 1.46 8.46 13.67
CA MET A 64 1.80 7.68 14.88
C MET A 64 3.31 7.45 15.11
N THR A 65 4.20 7.86 14.21
CA THR A 65 5.65 7.62 14.34
C THR A 65 6.21 8.65 15.26
N ALA A 66 6.93 8.14 16.25
CA ALA A 66 7.82 8.94 17.06
C ALA A 66 9.03 9.34 16.20
N GLY A 67 8.94 10.47 15.50
CA GLY A 67 10.05 11.00 14.71
C GLY A 67 9.69 12.26 13.91
N PRO A 68 10.71 13.04 13.51
CA PRO A 68 10.51 14.17 12.61
C PRO A 68 10.08 13.66 11.22
N LEU A 69 8.98 14.20 10.71
CA LEU A 69 8.52 13.91 9.36
C LEU A 69 9.42 14.59 8.33
N ASN A 70 9.72 13.87 7.25
CA ASN A 70 10.39 14.43 6.10
C ASN A 70 9.41 15.23 5.21
N PRO A 71 9.90 16.09 4.30
CA PRO A 71 9.02 16.91 3.45
C PRO A 71 8.04 16.12 2.59
N ALA A 72 8.41 14.91 2.13
CA ALA A 72 7.53 14.07 1.33
C ALA A 72 6.39 13.49 2.16
N GLU A 73 6.67 13.10 3.41
CA GLU A 73 5.67 12.65 4.39
C GLU A 73 4.69 13.76 4.75
N ILE A 74 5.17 15.00 4.96
CA ILE A 74 4.32 16.17 5.21
C ILE A 74 3.43 16.46 3.99
N ALA A 75 4.01 16.42 2.79
CA ALA A 75 3.26 16.62 1.55
C ALA A 75 2.20 15.54 1.33
N TYR A 76 2.49 14.30 1.74
CA TYR A 76 1.55 13.19 1.72
C TYR A 76 0.40 13.42 2.71
N LEU A 77 0.70 13.72 3.97
CA LEU A 77 -0.32 14.00 4.99
C LEU A 77 -1.28 15.10 4.55
N ARG A 78 -0.78 16.20 3.97
CA ARG A 78 -1.63 17.29 3.45
C ARG A 78 -2.65 16.85 2.41
N LYS A 79 -2.43 15.74 1.71
CA LYS A 79 -3.36 15.23 0.69
C LYS A 79 -4.40 14.27 1.25
N PHE A 80 -4.07 13.57 2.34
CA PHE A 80 -4.84 12.41 2.81
C PHE A 80 -5.33 12.53 4.26
N VAL A 81 -4.94 13.58 5.00
CA VAL A 81 -5.35 13.80 6.40
C VAL A 81 -6.80 14.26 6.53
N ASP A 82 -7.35 14.99 5.56
CA ASP A 82 -8.72 15.55 5.62
C ASP A 82 -9.81 14.47 5.69
N GLY A 83 -9.49 13.23 5.30
CA GLY A 83 -10.39 12.08 5.36
C GLY A 83 -10.28 11.24 6.63
N LEU A 84 -9.40 11.59 7.58
CA LEU A 84 -9.23 10.83 8.82
C LEU A 84 -10.32 11.20 9.83
N VAL A 85 -11.26 10.28 10.06
CA VAL A 85 -12.32 10.44 11.07
C VAL A 85 -11.85 9.80 12.37
N ALA A 86 -11.93 10.53 13.48
CA ALA A 86 -11.57 10.03 14.80
C ALA A 86 -12.56 8.93 15.24
N GLY A 87 -12.19 7.66 15.01
CA GLY A 87 -13.01 6.49 15.37
C GLY A 87 -12.88 5.30 14.42
N ASP A 88 -12.49 5.53 13.16
CA ASP A 88 -12.41 4.48 12.12
C ASP A 88 -11.02 3.82 12.01
N VAL A 89 -10.21 3.97 13.05
CA VAL A 89 -8.78 3.62 13.04
C VAL A 89 -8.62 2.14 13.46
N ASP A 90 -9.28 1.24 12.75
CA ASP A 90 -8.92 -0.19 12.71
C ASP A 90 -7.85 -0.35 11.63
N ILE A 91 -6.59 -0.04 11.99
CA ILE A 91 -5.47 0.26 11.07
C ILE A 91 -4.86 -0.98 10.43
N THR A 92 -5.61 -2.07 10.27
CA THR A 92 -5.10 -3.29 9.67
C THR A 92 -5.74 -3.50 8.30
N PRO A 93 -5.28 -2.80 7.24
CA PRO A 93 -5.59 -3.25 5.89
C PRO A 93 -5.11 -4.71 5.74
N PRO A 94 -5.70 -5.53 4.86
CA PRO A 94 -5.22 -6.91 4.60
C PRO A 94 -3.77 -6.95 4.07
N ILE A 95 -3.17 -5.78 3.85
CA ILE A 95 -1.84 -5.50 3.34
C ILE A 95 -1.01 -4.90 4.48
N GLN A 96 -0.10 -5.70 5.04
CA GLN A 96 0.76 -5.26 6.15
C GLN A 96 1.78 -4.21 5.67
N LEU A 97 1.84 -3.05 6.31
CA LEU A 97 2.74 -1.96 5.93
C LEU A 97 4.09 -2.08 6.66
N ARG A 98 5.20 -1.94 5.94
CA ARG A 98 6.56 -1.92 6.52
C ARG A 98 7.37 -0.74 5.99
N CYS A 99 8.20 -0.13 6.83
CA CYS A 99 9.15 0.90 6.46
C CYS A 99 10.42 0.72 7.30
N ASP A 100 11.55 0.51 6.63
CA ASP A 100 12.87 0.49 7.27
C ASP A 100 13.77 1.59 6.70
N ALA A 101 14.37 2.33 7.65
CA ALA A 101 15.24 3.53 7.58
C ALA A 101 14.59 4.89 7.19
N GLY A 102 13.51 5.38 7.80
CA GLY A 102 12.80 4.92 8.99
C GLY A 102 11.62 5.84 9.37
N ARG A 103 10.50 5.34 9.88
CA ARG A 103 10.14 3.97 10.25
C ARG A 103 8.61 3.88 10.38
N TRP A 104 7.98 2.78 9.93
CA TRP A 104 6.54 2.46 10.06
C TRP A 104 6.34 0.94 10.05
N HIS A 105 5.48 0.36 10.92
CA HIS A 105 5.19 -1.08 10.89
C HIS A 105 3.78 -1.45 11.40
N THR A 106 3.12 -2.42 10.75
CA THR A 106 2.56 -3.63 11.39
C THR A 106 2.75 -4.85 10.48
N VAL A 107 3.26 -5.95 11.04
CA VAL A 107 3.31 -7.31 10.49
C VAL A 107 3.18 -8.27 11.69
N ASP A 108 2.01 -8.90 11.81
CA ASP A 108 1.40 -9.59 12.98
C ASP A 108 1.23 -8.79 14.28
#